data_AF-A0A4Q4KP19-F1
#
_entry.id   AF-A0A4Q4KP19-F1
#
_cell.length_a   1.000
_cell.length_b   1.000
_cell.length_c   1.000
_cell.angle_alpha   90.00
_cell.angle_beta   90.00
_cell.angle_gamma   90.00
#
_symmetry.space_group_name_H-M   'P 1'
#
loop_
_entity.id
_entity.type
_entity.pdbx_description
1 polymer ?
#
loop_
_entity_poly.entity_id
_entity_poly.type
_entity_poly.pdbx_seq_one_letter_code
_entity_poly.pdbx_strand_id
1 'polypeptide(L)'
;MKLTILSLFILMCSVAFSQQYETTPSKYDNVIDEVMIEQSFDFDDPIVKDARIILHDFLVALDHISKGEATDPNREQYFLDFNEALRKANELNLNLSMFQYNIEEISKMTH
;
A
#
# COMPACT_ATOMS: atom_id res chain seq x y z
N MET A 1 3.96 63.10 6.79
CA MET A 1 2.93 62.69 5.80
C MET A 1 3.65 61.97 4.68
N LYS A 2 3.37 60.73 4.26
CA LYS A 2 2.30 59.75 4.51
C LYS A 2 2.87 58.36 4.09
N LEU A 3 2.56 57.35 4.89
CA LEU A 3 2.24 55.93 4.59
C LEU A 3 3.06 55.18 3.50
N THR A 4 3.90 54.18 3.83
CA THR A 4 3.60 52.73 4.03
C THR A 4 2.90 52.03 2.86
N ILE A 5 3.49 50.94 2.36
CA ILE A 5 2.92 49.58 2.13
C ILE A 5 4.10 48.70 1.61
N LEU A 6 4.64 47.79 2.43
CA LEU A 6 4.30 46.36 2.51
C LEU A 6 4.87 45.60 1.30
N SER A 7 6.07 45.00 1.40
CA SER A 7 6.27 43.60 1.80
C SER A 7 5.23 42.65 1.21
N LEU A 8 5.64 41.74 0.32
CA LEU A 8 5.28 40.32 0.36
C LEU A 8 6.02 39.63 -0.81
N PHE A 9 7.06 38.84 -0.52
CA PHE A 9 6.90 37.40 -0.34
C PHE A 9 6.14 36.75 -1.51
N ILE A 10 6.76 36.70 -2.70
CA ILE A 10 6.45 35.64 -3.66
C ILE A 10 7.52 34.57 -3.44
N LEU A 11 7.42 33.96 -2.26
CA LEU A 11 7.86 32.60 -2.03
C LEU A 11 7.10 31.79 -3.08
N MET A 12 7.80 31.35 -4.13
CA MET A 12 7.29 30.30 -4.99
C MET A 12 7.18 29.06 -4.13
N CYS A 13 6.08 28.95 -3.38
CA CYS A 13 5.54 27.69 -2.94
C CYS A 13 5.21 26.96 -4.24
N SER A 14 6.18 26.20 -4.74
CA SER A 14 5.90 24.96 -5.45
C SER A 14 5.05 24.11 -4.51
N VAL A 15 3.75 24.39 -4.53
CA VAL A 15 2.71 23.44 -4.18
C VAL A 15 2.87 22.31 -5.19
N ALA A 16 3.80 21.40 -4.89
CA ALA A 16 3.70 20.04 -5.36
C ALA A 16 2.28 19.64 -4.95
N PHE A 17 1.42 19.48 -5.95
CA PHE A 17 0.14 18.83 -5.80
C PHE A 17 0.41 17.54 -5.03
N SER A 18 0.13 17.51 -3.73
CA SER A 18 -0.26 16.24 -3.15
C SER A 18 -1.55 15.94 -3.89
N GLN A 19 -1.48 15.03 -4.85
CA GLN A 19 -2.68 14.40 -5.36
C GLN A 19 -3.32 13.78 -4.13
N GLN A 20 -4.30 14.49 -3.57
CA GLN A 20 -5.17 14.00 -2.53
C GLN A 20 -6.00 12.93 -3.24
N TYR A 21 -5.47 11.70 -3.27
CA TYR A 21 -6.21 10.55 -3.73
C TYR A 21 -7.49 10.53 -2.92
N GLU A 22 -8.64 10.71 -3.57
CA GLU A 22 -9.93 10.48 -2.93
C GLU A 22 -9.94 9.01 -2.48
N THR A 23 -9.76 8.78 -1.18
CA THR A 23 -9.81 7.45 -0.59
C THR A 23 -11.27 7.02 -0.53
N THR A 24 -11.80 6.49 -1.63
CA THR A 24 -12.93 5.58 -1.51
C THR A 24 -12.43 4.42 -0.65
N PRO A 25 -13.08 4.09 0.48
CA PRO A 25 -12.57 3.05 1.36
C PRO A 25 -12.39 1.74 0.59
N SER A 26 -11.18 1.20 0.59
CA SER A 26 -10.93 -0.10 0.00
C SER A 26 -11.62 -1.17 0.85
N LYS A 27 -12.04 -2.26 0.20
CA LYS A 27 -12.49 -3.50 0.88
C LYS A 27 -11.50 -3.96 1.96
N TYR A 28 -10.22 -3.61 1.80
CA TYR A 28 -9.12 -4.06 2.64
C TYR A 28 -8.72 -3.11 3.76
N ASP A 29 -9.29 -1.90 3.84
CA ASP A 29 -8.82 -0.86 4.76
C ASP A 29 -8.80 -1.33 6.23
N ASN A 30 -9.82 -2.06 6.67
CA ASN A 30 -9.87 -2.59 8.04
C ASN A 30 -8.72 -3.58 8.34
N VAL A 31 -8.40 -4.44 7.37
CA VAL A 31 -7.33 -5.44 7.52
C VAL A 31 -5.97 -4.75 7.49
N ILE A 32 -5.80 -3.76 6.60
CA ILE A 32 -4.58 -2.94 6.54
C ILE A 32 -4.40 -2.20 7.86
N ASP A 33 -5.45 -1.58 8.41
CA ASP A 33 -5.38 -0.87 9.68
C ASP A 33 -4.97 -1.79 10.84
N GLU A 34 -5.53 -3.01 10.89
CA GLU A 34 -5.15 -4.02 11.89
C GLU A 34 -3.66 -4.37 11.80
N VAL A 35 -3.17 -4.67 10.59
CA VAL A 35 -1.75 -4.96 10.34
C VAL A 35 -0.84 -3.78 10.72
N MET A 36 -1.26 -2.54 10.44
CA MET A 36 -0.49 -1.34 10.78
C MET A 36 -0.43 -1.13 12.30
N ILE A 37 -1.54 -1.39 13.01
CA ILE A 37 -1.61 -1.29 14.48
C ILE A 37 -0.72 -2.36 15.13
N GLU A 38 -0.78 -3.61 14.67
CA GLU A 38 0.04 -4.71 15.22
C GLU A 38 1.54 -4.43 15.10
N GLN A 39 1.94 -3.75 14.04
CA GLN A 39 3.33 -3.38 13.79
C GLN A 39 3.78 -2.14 14.56
N SER A 40 2.88 -1.50 15.32
CA SER A 40 3.17 -0.28 16.06
C SER A 40 3.76 0.83 15.18
N PHE A 41 3.31 0.90 13.92
CA PHE A 41 3.72 1.98 13.03
C PHE A 41 3.31 3.34 13.60
N ASP A 42 4.23 4.30 13.63
CA ASP A 42 3.88 5.69 13.85
C ASP A 42 3.20 6.22 12.58
N PHE A 43 1.92 6.58 12.67
CA PHE A 43 1.11 6.99 11.51
C PHE A 43 1.67 8.20 10.75
N ASP A 44 2.53 8.99 11.39
CA ASP A 44 3.21 10.13 10.78
C ASP A 44 4.52 9.76 10.04
N ASP A 45 4.96 8.50 10.10
CA ASP A 45 6.14 8.03 9.38
C ASP A 45 5.83 7.94 7.87
N PRO A 46 6.66 8.55 6.98
CA PRO A 46 6.50 8.42 5.53
C PRO A 46 6.41 6.96 5.05
N ILE A 47 6.98 5.99 5.78
CA ILE A 47 6.91 4.56 5.48
C ILE A 47 5.47 4.03 5.57
N VAL A 48 4.59 4.64 6.38
CA VAL A 48 3.19 4.20 6.56
C VAL A 48 2.42 4.22 5.26
N LYS A 49 2.65 5.26 4.44
CA LYS A 49 1.97 5.37 3.15
C LYS A 49 2.39 4.23 2.22
N ASP A 50 3.68 3.95 2.14
CA ASP A 50 4.22 2.90 1.29
C ASP A 50 3.80 1.51 1.80
N ALA A 51 3.82 1.29 3.12
CA ALA A 51 3.35 0.08 3.76
C ALA A 51 1.86 -0.19 3.46
N ARG A 52 1.00 0.83 3.54
CA ARG A 52 -0.43 0.70 3.18
C ARG A 52 -0.63 0.32 1.72
N ILE A 53 0.13 0.93 0.80
CA ILE A 53 0.05 0.59 -0.63
C ILE A 53 0.48 -0.86 -0.86
N ILE A 54 1.59 -1.28 -0.26
CA ILE A 54 2.10 -2.65 -0.40
C ILE A 54 1.13 -3.68 0.18
N LEU A 55 0.55 -3.42 1.36
CA LEU A 55 -0.45 -4.30 1.97
C LEU A 55 -1.73 -4.37 1.13
N HIS A 56 -2.14 -3.25 0.55
CA HIS A 56 -3.28 -3.24 -0.38
C HIS A 56 -3.01 -4.13 -1.60
N ASP A 57 -1.87 -3.93 -2.28
CA ASP A 57 -1.49 -4.72 -3.46
C ASP A 57 -1.38 -6.22 -3.12
N PHE A 58 -0.78 -6.54 -1.97
CA PHE A 58 -0.69 -7.90 -1.45
C PHE A 58 -2.09 -8.53 -1.26
N LEU A 59 -3.02 -7.84 -0.61
CA LEU A 59 -4.36 -8.34 -0.34
C LEU A 59 -5.21 -8.47 -1.62
N VAL A 60 -5.05 -7.55 -2.57
CA VAL A 60 -5.69 -7.65 -3.89
C VAL A 60 -5.20 -8.90 -4.64
N ALA A 61 -3.89 -9.09 -4.73
CA ALA A 61 -3.31 -10.24 -5.41
C ALA A 61 -3.72 -11.56 -4.74
N LEU A 62 -3.72 -11.59 -3.40
CA LEU A 62 -4.20 -12.74 -2.62
C LEU A 62 -5.69 -13.07 -2.89
N ASP A 63 -6.57 -12.07 -2.95
CA ASP A 63 -7.99 -12.26 -3.27
C ASP A 63 -8.18 -12.77 -4.71
N HIS A 64 -7.41 -12.24 -5.66
CA HIS A 64 -7.44 -12.72 -7.04
C HIS A 64 -6.93 -14.16 -7.19
N ILE A 65 -5.86 -14.56 -6.50
CA ILE A 65 -5.36 -15.94 -6.54
C ILE A 65 -6.36 -16.90 -5.86
N SER A 66 -6.91 -16.51 -4.71
CA SER A 66 -7.83 -17.35 -3.94
C SER A 66 -9.20 -17.54 -4.61
N LYS A 67 -9.67 -16.55 -5.38
CA LYS A 67 -10.91 -16.63 -6.16
C LYS A 67 -10.70 -17.07 -7.60
N GLY A 68 -9.48 -16.93 -8.11
CA GLY A 68 -9.16 -17.12 -9.51
C GLY A 68 -9.34 -18.57 -9.94
N GLU A 69 -10.10 -18.77 -11.01
CA GLU A 69 -10.21 -20.06 -11.66
C GLU A 69 -8.87 -20.46 -12.30
N ALA A 70 -8.62 -21.76 -12.45
CA ALA A 70 -7.42 -22.26 -13.11
C ALA A 70 -7.30 -21.78 -14.57
N THR A 71 -8.43 -21.40 -15.18
CA THR A 71 -8.56 -20.96 -16.57
C THR A 71 -8.54 -19.44 -16.76
N ASP A 72 -8.39 -18.64 -15.69
CA ASP A 72 -8.28 -17.18 -15.83
C ASP A 72 -7.01 -16.83 -16.62
N PRO A 73 -7.10 -16.14 -17.77
CA PRO A 73 -5.92 -15.75 -18.55
C PRO A 73 -4.96 -14.82 -17.80
N ASN A 74 -5.42 -14.13 -16.76
CA ASN A 74 -4.61 -13.25 -15.92
C ASN A 74 -4.03 -13.97 -14.69
N ARG A 75 -4.28 -15.26 -14.52
CA ARG A 75 -3.85 -16.02 -13.34
C ARG A 75 -2.35 -15.88 -13.08
N GLU A 76 -1.53 -16.01 -14.11
CA GLU A 76 -0.07 -15.85 -14.01
C GLU A 76 0.32 -14.45 -13.53
N GLN A 77 -0.36 -13.40 -14.03
CA GLN A 77 -0.13 -12.04 -13.59
C GLN A 77 -0.44 -11.85 -12.10
N TYR A 78 -1.51 -12.46 -11.58
CA TYR A 78 -1.82 -12.37 -10.16
C TYR A 78 -0.71 -12.98 -9.27
N PHE A 79 -0.08 -14.08 -9.71
CA PHE A 79 1.09 -14.64 -9.01
C PHE A 79 2.30 -13.71 -9.08
N LEU A 80 2.54 -13.06 -10.22
CA LEU A 80 3.61 -12.07 -10.35
C LEU A 80 3.36 -10.86 -9.43
N ASP A 81 2.14 -10.35 -9.40
CA ASP A 81 1.74 -9.22 -8.55
C ASP A 81 1.88 -9.59 -7.06
N PHE A 82 1.47 -10.81 -6.68
CA PHE A 82 1.64 -11.33 -5.32
C PHE A 82 3.10 -11.41 -4.91
N ASN A 83 3.95 -11.99 -5.75
CA ASN A 83 5.38 -12.12 -5.48
C ASN A 83 6.08 -10.75 -5.38
N GLU A 84 5.70 -9.81 -6.23
CA GLU A 84 6.23 -8.44 -6.20
C GLU A 84 5.79 -7.70 -4.93
N ALA A 85 4.53 -7.81 -4.52
CA ALA A 85 4.05 -7.23 -3.27
C ALA A 85 4.76 -7.84 -2.06
N LEU A 86 4.96 -9.17 -2.04
CA LEU A 86 5.70 -9.87 -0.99
C LEU A 86 7.17 -9.42 -0.93
N ARG A 87 7.81 -9.25 -2.09
CA ARG A 87 9.18 -8.72 -2.19
C ARG A 87 9.27 -7.32 -1.57
N LYS A 88 8.38 -6.40 -1.95
CA LYS A 88 8.34 -5.03 -1.40
C LYS A 88 8.04 -5.02 0.10
N ALA A 89 7.14 -5.88 0.56
CA ALA A 89 6.84 -6.03 1.98
C ALA A 89 8.07 -6.45 2.78
N ASN A 90 8.86 -7.39 2.25
CA ASN A 90 10.13 -7.80 2.85
C ASN A 90 11.17 -6.67 2.85
N GLU A 91 11.25 -5.85 1.81
CA GLU A 91 12.14 -4.68 1.77
C GLU A 91 11.81 -3.64 2.85
N LEU A 92 10.52 -3.49 3.17
CA LEU A 92 10.06 -2.65 4.28
C LEU A 92 10.02 -3.37 5.63
N ASN A 93 10.42 -4.64 5.70
CA ASN A 93 10.33 -5.49 6.89
C ASN A 93 8.90 -5.54 7.49
N LEU A 94 7.87 -5.53 6.64
CA LEU A 94 6.49 -5.64 7.10
C LEU A 94 6.25 -7.01 7.73
N ASN A 95 5.65 -7.03 8.91
CA ASN A 95 5.21 -8.26 9.55
C ASN A 95 3.94 -8.77 8.87
N LEU A 96 4.07 -9.86 8.10
CA LEU A 96 2.95 -10.53 7.42
C LEU A 96 2.58 -11.86 8.08
N SER A 97 2.95 -12.08 9.35
CA SER A 97 2.75 -13.37 10.04
C SER A 97 1.29 -13.85 10.05
N MET A 98 0.32 -12.94 10.13
CA MET A 98 -1.11 -13.30 10.04
C MET A 98 -1.52 -13.91 8.69
N PHE A 99 -0.73 -13.69 7.63
CA PHE A 99 -0.93 -14.23 6.29
C PHE A 99 -0.01 -15.41 5.97
N GLN A 100 0.80 -15.88 6.92
CA GLN A 100 1.81 -16.92 6.69
C GLN A 100 1.21 -18.19 6.06
N TYR A 101 0.05 -18.63 6.55
CA TYR A 101 -0.66 -19.77 5.98
C TYR A 101 -1.03 -19.55 4.50
N ASN A 102 -1.53 -18.36 4.15
CA ASN A 102 -1.88 -18.02 2.77
C ASN A 102 -0.64 -17.99 1.86
N ILE A 103 0.45 -17.42 2.34
CA ILE A 103 1.73 -17.35 1.60
C ILE A 103 2.24 -18.77 1.31
N GLU A 104 2.19 -19.67 2.29
CA GLU A 104 2.61 -21.06 2.13
C GLU A 104 1.72 -21.82 1.13
N GLU A 105 0.41 -21.64 1.20
CA GLU A 105 -0.53 -22.29 0.26
C GLU A 105 -0.30 -21.81 -1.17
N ILE A 106 -0.12 -20.51 -1.40
CA ILE A 106 0.16 -19.96 -2.73
C ILE A 106 1.50 -20.49 -3.26
N SER A 107 2.53 -20.54 -2.42
CA SER A 107 3.85 -21.03 -2.81
C SER A 107 3.82 -22.45 -3.37
N LYS A 108 2.93 -23.31 -2.85
CA LYS A 108 2.71 -24.68 -3.34
C LYS A 108 2.02 -24.75 -4.69
N MET A 109 1.27 -23.72 -5.10
CA MET A 109 0.57 -23.68 -6.39
C MET A 109 1.49 -23.29 -7.56
N THR A 110 2.62 -22.68 -7.26
CA THR A 110 3.65 -22.23 -8.22
C THR A 110 4.72 -23.30 -8.52
N HIS A 111 4.58 -24.53 -8.00
CA HIS A 111 5.48 -25.68 -8.21
C HIS A 111 4.71 -26.89 -8.71
#